data_AF-A0AAN4Y9F6-F1
#
_entry.id   AF-A0AAN4Y9F6-F1
#
_cell.length_a   1.000
_cell.length_b   1.000
_cell.length_c   1.000
_cell.angle_alpha   90.00
_cell.angle_beta   90.00
_cell.angle_gamma   90.00
#
_symmetry.space_group_name_H-M   'P 1'
#
loop_
_entity.id
_entity.type
_entity.pdbx_description
1 polymer ?
#
loop_
_entity_poly.entity_id
_entity_poly.type
_entity_poly.pdbx_seq_one_letter_code
_entity_poly.pdbx_strand_id
1 'polypeptide(L)'
;MTMEKLQFSLPAVFTIGADNEMEALKDYARLLAENSDDKSNVQKIVKGIIEGETRVIVSSMSMEEVFKERQLQDTPGSEYFSILSKKAHEGALNQAKIDVAEARMKGEIGEAEKKGKMKQEISKIDADTAVLETKRKAEKAKADSELMNRQTELDASVQISKITTKRQTEMKDAELQKQVESKRAETELERLRASEVTKSKVARESAQENADAAYYTEQKAADARLYKHKMDADAASDAALYKQKREAEGILEMSKAYGALIDVLGGPQAFLQFRMMENGTYEKLAKANGDAIRGLSPKISSWNTGECRS
;
A
#
# COMPACT_ATOMS: atom_id res chain seq x y z
N MET A 1 44.90 103.91 -65.30
CA MET A 1 45.58 103.12 -64.25
C MET A 1 44.51 102.34 -63.55
N THR A 2 44.69 101.06 -63.29
CA THR A 2 43.76 100.30 -62.42
C THR A 2 43.89 100.78 -60.97
N MET A 3 43.03 100.28 -60.08
CA MET A 3 43.12 100.53 -58.63
C MET A 3 44.53 100.23 -58.06
N GLU A 4 45.27 99.32 -58.71
CA GLU A 4 46.63 98.90 -58.37
C GLU A 4 47.74 99.74 -59.02
N LYS A 5 47.40 100.85 -59.69
CA LYS A 5 48.31 101.81 -60.36
C LYS A 5 49.18 101.22 -61.48
N LEU A 6 48.76 100.10 -62.06
CA LEU A 6 49.44 99.50 -63.20
C LEU A 6 49.06 100.19 -64.52
N GLN A 7 50.05 100.35 -65.40
CA GLN A 7 49.85 100.86 -66.77
C GLN A 7 49.58 99.69 -67.71
N PHE A 8 48.55 99.79 -68.52
CA PHE A 8 48.21 98.80 -69.54
C PHE A 8 47.53 99.47 -70.74
N SER A 9 47.62 98.83 -71.91
CA SER A 9 46.96 99.27 -73.14
C SER A 9 45.67 98.49 -73.34
N LEU A 10 44.55 99.19 -73.49
CA LEU A 10 43.26 98.58 -73.81
C LEU A 10 42.91 98.88 -75.27
N PRO A 11 43.12 97.94 -76.20
CA PRO A 11 42.59 98.10 -77.55
C PRO A 11 41.07 97.91 -77.52
N ALA A 12 40.34 98.99 -77.80
CA ALA A 12 38.88 98.96 -77.91
C ALA A 12 38.45 99.66 -79.20
N VAL A 13 37.46 99.08 -79.87
CA VAL A 13 36.85 99.63 -81.09
C VAL A 13 35.40 99.93 -80.76
N PHE A 14 35.00 101.20 -80.92
CA PHE A 14 33.64 101.66 -80.67
C PHE A 14 32.99 102.07 -81.99
N THR A 15 31.73 101.69 -82.16
CA THR A 15 30.88 102.17 -83.26
C THR A 15 29.89 103.16 -82.66
N ILE A 16 29.85 104.38 -83.20
CA ILE A 16 29.01 105.47 -82.69
C ILE A 16 28.01 105.86 -83.77
N GLY A 17 26.75 106.05 -83.40
CA GLY A 17 25.68 106.54 -84.25
C GLY A 17 24.68 107.36 -83.44
N ALA A 18 23.88 108.18 -84.11
CA ALA A 18 22.77 108.88 -83.47
C ALA A 18 21.63 107.92 -83.14
N ASP A 19 20.90 108.21 -82.07
CA ASP A 19 19.66 107.49 -81.77
C ASP A 19 18.55 107.85 -82.77
N ASN A 20 17.54 107.00 -82.90
CA ASN A 20 16.44 107.15 -83.86
C ASN A 20 15.37 108.16 -83.43
N GLU A 21 15.56 108.87 -82.32
CA GLU A 21 14.64 109.90 -81.84
C GLU A 21 14.81 111.22 -82.60
N MET A 22 13.68 111.87 -82.91
CA MET A 22 13.67 113.09 -83.73
C MET A 22 14.44 114.26 -83.10
N GLU A 23 14.54 114.34 -81.77
CA GLU A 23 15.35 115.35 -81.08
C GLU A 23 16.85 115.05 -81.20
N ALA A 24 17.28 113.82 -80.90
CA ALA A 24 18.67 113.38 -81.03
C ALA A 24 19.21 113.51 -82.47
N LEU A 25 18.37 113.20 -83.47
CA LEU A 25 18.70 113.39 -84.89
C LEU A 25 18.85 114.86 -85.28
N LYS A 26 18.03 115.76 -84.72
CA LYS A 26 18.16 117.22 -84.95
C LYS A 26 19.44 117.76 -84.33
N ASP A 27 19.77 117.36 -83.11
CA ASP A 27 20.99 117.79 -82.43
C ASP A 27 22.24 117.23 -83.12
N TYR A 28 22.20 115.97 -83.56
CA TYR A 28 23.26 115.36 -84.36
C TYR A 28 23.43 116.07 -85.72
N ALA A 29 22.33 116.36 -86.43
CA ALA A 29 22.37 117.11 -87.68
C ALA A 29 22.89 118.54 -87.49
N ARG A 30 22.54 119.19 -86.38
CA ARG A 30 23.06 120.53 -86.01
C ARG A 30 24.56 120.51 -85.76
N LEU A 31 25.03 119.53 -84.98
CA LEU A 31 26.46 119.33 -84.69
C LEU A 31 27.28 119.11 -85.97
N LEU A 32 26.72 118.34 -86.92
CA LEU A 32 27.33 118.10 -88.23
C LEU A 32 27.27 119.32 -89.16
N ALA A 33 26.22 120.14 -89.09
CA ALA A 33 26.04 121.32 -89.93
C ALA A 33 26.93 122.50 -89.49
N GLU A 34 27.05 122.75 -88.18
CA GLU A 34 27.87 123.82 -87.60
C GLU A 34 29.39 123.59 -87.80
N ASN A 35 29.81 122.35 -88.04
CA ASN A 35 31.22 121.96 -88.22
C ASN A 35 31.51 121.39 -89.63
N SER A 36 30.86 121.96 -90.66
CA SER A 36 30.82 121.42 -92.03
C SER A 36 32.19 121.22 -92.69
N ASP A 37 33.21 122.00 -92.31
CA ASP A 37 34.55 121.89 -92.90
C ASP A 37 35.52 120.98 -92.13
N ASP A 38 35.15 120.47 -90.93
CA ASP A 38 36.10 119.78 -90.06
C ASP A 38 35.52 118.55 -89.34
N LYS A 39 35.18 117.50 -90.12
CA LYS A 39 34.77 116.17 -89.60
C LYS A 39 35.77 115.59 -88.57
N SER A 40 37.03 116.04 -88.61
CA SER A 40 38.08 115.64 -87.68
C SER A 40 37.82 116.12 -86.24
N ASN A 41 37.10 117.22 -86.06
CA ASN A 41 36.88 117.83 -84.75
C ASN A 41 35.90 117.02 -83.90
N VAL A 42 34.76 116.61 -84.48
CA VAL A 42 33.76 115.77 -83.79
C VAL A 42 34.37 114.42 -83.37
N GLN A 43 35.16 113.79 -84.25
CA GLN A 43 35.82 112.52 -83.91
C GLN A 43 36.83 112.68 -82.77
N LYS A 44 37.58 113.79 -82.71
CA LYS A 44 38.51 114.06 -81.59
C LYS A 44 37.77 114.29 -80.28
N ILE A 45 36.65 115.02 -80.30
CA ILE A 45 35.83 115.26 -79.11
C ILE A 45 35.25 113.94 -78.59
N VAL A 46 34.62 113.15 -79.45
CA VAL A 46 34.03 111.86 -79.05
C VAL A 46 35.10 110.89 -78.58
N LYS A 47 36.26 110.83 -79.25
CA LYS A 47 37.40 110.04 -78.80
C LYS A 47 37.87 110.49 -77.40
N GLY A 48 37.99 111.79 -77.17
CA GLY A 48 38.38 112.34 -75.86
C GLY A 48 37.40 111.99 -74.75
N ILE A 49 36.08 112.04 -75.02
CA ILE A 49 35.04 111.66 -74.06
C ILE A 49 35.13 110.16 -73.73
N ILE A 50 35.22 109.30 -74.75
CA ILE A 50 35.28 107.84 -74.56
C ILE A 50 36.56 107.44 -73.82
N GLU A 51 37.72 108.01 -74.18
CA GLU A 51 38.99 107.75 -73.49
C GLU A 51 38.95 108.24 -72.04
N GLY A 52 38.31 109.38 -71.80
CA GLY A 52 38.09 109.93 -70.45
C GLY A 52 37.25 108.99 -69.58
N GLU A 53 36.07 108.61 -70.06
CA GLU A 53 35.15 107.75 -69.30
C GLU A 53 35.70 106.33 -69.10
N THR A 54 36.29 105.74 -70.15
CA THR A 54 36.92 104.42 -70.05
C THR A 54 38.04 104.43 -69.01
N ARG A 55 38.82 105.51 -68.92
CA ARG A 55 39.85 105.66 -67.88
C ARG A 55 39.24 105.67 -66.47
N VAL A 56 38.11 106.35 -66.26
CA VAL A 56 37.44 106.41 -64.95
C VAL A 56 36.94 105.03 -64.52
N ILE A 57 36.21 104.34 -65.40
CA ILE A 57 35.66 103.00 -65.12
C ILE A 57 36.79 102.02 -64.80
N VAL A 58 37.82 101.99 -65.64
CA VAL A 58 39.00 101.12 -65.46
C VAL A 58 39.76 101.45 -64.16
N SER A 59 39.72 102.70 -63.70
CA SER A 59 40.39 103.08 -62.45
C SER A 59 39.68 102.52 -61.21
N SER A 60 38.38 102.21 -61.32
CA SER A 60 37.58 101.65 -60.22
C SER A 60 37.57 100.12 -60.17
N MET A 61 38.01 99.43 -61.23
CA MET A 61 38.00 97.97 -61.30
C MET A 61 39.35 97.37 -60.87
N SER A 62 39.30 96.17 -60.28
CA SER A 62 40.49 95.37 -60.02
C SER A 62 41.04 94.74 -61.30
N MET A 63 42.33 94.39 -61.31
CA MET A 63 42.92 93.68 -62.45
C MET A 63 42.19 92.36 -62.69
N GLU A 64 41.78 91.68 -61.63
CA GLU A 64 41.06 90.41 -61.74
C GLU A 64 39.70 90.58 -62.42
N GLU A 65 38.95 91.63 -62.10
CA GLU A 65 37.63 91.90 -62.69
C GLU A 65 37.71 92.37 -64.14
N VAL A 66 38.69 93.21 -64.50
CA VAL A 66 38.91 93.65 -65.89
C VAL A 66 39.22 92.45 -66.81
N PHE A 67 39.79 91.38 -66.26
CA PHE A 67 40.35 90.25 -67.02
C PHE A 67 39.66 88.89 -66.78
N LYS A 68 38.64 88.80 -65.90
CA LYS A 68 37.93 87.55 -65.55
C LYS A 68 37.13 86.91 -66.69
N GLU A 69 36.58 87.73 -67.59
CA GLU A 69 35.67 87.27 -68.67
C GLU A 69 36.35 87.19 -70.04
N ARG A 70 37.62 87.58 -70.16
CA ARG A 70 38.37 87.50 -71.42
C ARG A 70 39.31 86.30 -71.39
N GLN A 71 39.23 85.44 -72.40
CA GLN A 71 40.27 84.45 -72.66
C GLN A 71 41.58 85.19 -72.93
N LEU A 72 42.49 85.15 -71.96
CA LEU A 72 43.81 85.76 -72.05
C LEU A 72 44.80 84.77 -72.68
N GLN A 73 45.56 85.28 -73.63
CA GLN A 73 46.80 84.70 -74.12
C GLN A 73 47.92 85.65 -73.66
N ASP A 74 48.93 85.12 -72.97
CA ASP A 74 50.02 85.93 -72.42
C ASP A 74 50.80 86.65 -73.53
N THR A 75 51.21 87.89 -73.27
CA THR A 75 52.27 88.56 -74.04
C THR A 75 53.60 87.79 -73.86
N PRO A 76 54.49 87.73 -74.87
CA PRO A 76 55.68 86.88 -74.80
C PRO A 76 56.59 87.29 -73.61
N GLY A 77 56.67 86.45 -72.58
CA GLY A 77 57.57 86.62 -71.43
C GLY A 77 56.96 86.58 -70.02
N SER A 78 55.65 86.37 -69.84
CA SER A 78 55.03 86.26 -68.51
C SER A 78 54.27 84.93 -68.35
N GLU A 79 54.57 84.15 -67.31
CA GLU A 79 53.93 82.85 -67.01
C GLU A 79 52.97 82.89 -65.80
N TYR A 80 52.75 84.06 -65.21
CA TYR A 80 52.06 84.24 -63.93
C TYR A 80 50.62 83.68 -63.90
N PHE A 81 49.85 83.85 -64.98
CA PHE A 81 48.45 83.44 -65.05
C PHE A 81 48.26 81.93 -65.24
N SER A 82 49.20 81.27 -65.92
CA SER A 82 49.20 79.81 -66.07
C SER A 82 49.39 79.09 -64.73
N ILE A 83 50.19 79.66 -63.83
CA ILE A 83 50.48 79.11 -62.51
C ILE A 83 49.30 79.35 -61.55
N LEU A 84 48.68 80.53 -61.61
CA LEU A 84 47.52 80.85 -60.78
C LEU A 84 46.31 79.95 -61.09
N SER A 85 46.03 79.72 -62.38
CA SER A 85 44.95 78.83 -62.82
C SER A 85 45.19 77.38 -62.40
N LYS A 86 46.42 76.86 -62.55
CA LYS A 86 46.78 75.51 -62.09
C LYS A 86 46.59 75.35 -60.57
N LYS A 87 47.03 76.32 -59.77
CA LYS A 87 46.87 76.29 -58.30
C LYS A 87 45.39 76.27 -57.86
N ALA A 88 44.54 77.05 -58.52
CA ALA A 88 43.11 77.08 -58.20
C ALA A 88 42.42 75.75 -58.53
N HIS A 89 42.73 75.16 -59.70
CA HIS A 89 42.19 73.85 -60.09
C HIS A 89 42.70 72.71 -59.20
N GLU A 90 43.99 72.68 -58.85
CA GLU A 90 44.54 71.66 -57.96
C GLU A 90 43.98 71.77 -56.53
N GLY A 91 43.77 73.00 -56.03
CA GLY A 91 43.13 73.24 -54.74
C GLY A 91 41.71 72.71 -54.67
N ALA A 92 40.89 73.00 -55.70
CA ALA A 92 39.52 72.50 -55.79
C ALA A 92 39.45 70.98 -55.94
N LEU A 93 40.35 70.37 -56.73
CA LEU A 93 40.42 68.93 -56.90
C LEU A 93 40.79 68.19 -55.61
N ASN A 94 41.75 68.72 -54.85
CA ASN A 94 42.16 68.11 -53.59
C ASN A 94 41.09 68.27 -52.51
N GLN A 95 40.40 69.41 -52.46
CA GLN A 95 39.27 69.60 -51.53
C GLN A 95 38.15 68.59 -51.81
N ALA A 96 37.75 68.42 -53.07
CA ALA A 96 36.74 67.44 -53.44
C ALA A 96 37.15 65.99 -53.09
N LYS A 97 38.44 65.64 -53.23
CA LYS A 97 38.95 64.32 -52.82
C LYS A 97 38.87 64.12 -51.30
N ILE A 98 39.19 65.15 -50.51
CA ILE A 98 39.09 65.10 -49.05
C ILE A 98 37.63 64.90 -48.64
N ASP A 99 36.71 65.68 -49.18
CA ASP A 99 35.29 65.58 -48.85
C ASP A 99 34.70 64.20 -49.21
N VAL A 100 35.10 63.63 -50.36
CA VAL A 100 34.68 62.28 -50.77
C VAL A 100 35.26 61.21 -49.85
N ALA A 101 36.53 61.34 -49.44
CA ALA A 101 37.17 60.40 -48.51
C ALA A 101 36.53 60.46 -47.12
N GLU A 102 36.23 61.67 -46.63
CA GLU A 102 35.59 61.89 -45.33
C GLU A 102 34.15 61.37 -45.31
N ALA A 103 33.38 61.58 -46.39
CA ALA A 103 32.04 61.03 -46.55
C ALA A 103 32.06 59.48 -46.60
N ARG A 104 33.01 58.88 -47.32
CA ARG A 104 33.19 57.42 -47.35
C ARG A 104 33.53 56.87 -45.97
N MET A 105 34.51 57.47 -45.29
CA MET A 105 34.90 57.06 -43.93
C MET A 105 33.71 57.14 -42.97
N LYS A 106 32.93 58.22 -43.01
CA LYS A 106 31.73 58.38 -42.17
C LYS A 106 30.65 57.34 -42.48
N GLY A 107 30.46 57.00 -43.76
CA GLY A 107 29.54 55.95 -44.20
C GLY A 107 29.96 54.57 -43.71
N GLU A 108 31.21 54.19 -43.91
CA GLU A 108 31.77 52.90 -43.49
C GLU A 108 31.79 52.74 -41.97
N ILE A 109 32.15 53.79 -41.23
CA ILE A 109 32.08 53.79 -39.75
C ILE A 109 30.63 53.64 -39.29
N GLY A 110 29.68 54.37 -39.91
CA GLY A 110 28.27 54.24 -39.58
C GLY A 110 27.73 52.83 -39.84
N GLU A 111 28.11 52.21 -40.96
CA GLU A 111 27.74 50.83 -41.28
C GLU A 111 28.33 49.82 -40.29
N ALA A 112 29.64 49.95 -39.99
CA ALA A 112 30.33 49.09 -39.03
C ALA A 112 29.75 49.24 -37.62
N GLU A 113 29.44 50.46 -37.17
CA GLU A 113 28.83 50.72 -35.87
C GLU A 113 27.44 50.10 -35.77
N LYS A 114 26.61 50.22 -36.82
CA LYS A 114 25.28 49.58 -36.86
C LYS A 114 25.39 48.05 -36.86
N LYS A 115 26.33 47.47 -37.61
CA LYS A 115 26.61 46.03 -37.57
C LYS A 115 27.10 45.56 -36.19
N GLY A 116 27.95 46.34 -35.54
CA GLY A 116 28.44 46.07 -34.19
C GLY A 116 27.30 46.07 -33.17
N LYS A 117 26.46 47.13 -33.17
CA LYS A 117 25.27 47.23 -32.32
C LYS A 117 24.28 46.10 -32.57
N MET A 118 24.00 45.79 -33.84
CA MET A 118 23.14 44.67 -34.22
C MET A 118 23.66 43.35 -33.66
N LYS A 119 24.96 43.06 -33.79
CA LYS A 119 25.56 41.83 -33.28
C LYS A 119 25.53 41.76 -31.75
N GLN A 120 25.74 42.88 -31.05
CA GLN A 120 25.62 42.94 -29.58
C GLN A 120 24.20 42.67 -29.11
N GLU A 121 23.20 43.28 -29.74
CA GLU A 121 21.78 43.06 -29.42
C GLU A 121 21.37 41.62 -29.72
N ILE A 122 21.79 41.04 -30.85
CA ILE A 122 21.53 39.62 -31.17
C ILE A 122 22.14 38.71 -30.09
N SER A 123 23.42 38.90 -29.73
CA SER A 123 24.05 38.09 -28.68
C SER A 123 23.33 38.21 -27.33
N LYS A 124 22.80 39.40 -27.00
CA LYS A 124 22.04 39.63 -25.77
C LYS A 124 20.69 38.91 -25.80
N ILE A 125 19.97 39.02 -26.92
CA ILE A 125 18.70 38.30 -27.14
C ILE A 125 18.92 36.79 -27.10
N ASP A 126 19.98 36.27 -27.71
CA ASP A 126 20.31 34.85 -27.71
C ASP A 126 20.63 34.34 -26.30
N ALA A 127 21.39 35.13 -25.52
CA ALA A 127 21.67 34.81 -24.12
C ALA A 127 20.39 34.80 -23.27
N ASP A 128 19.53 35.81 -23.42
CA ASP A 128 18.26 35.89 -22.70
C ASP A 128 17.30 34.76 -23.10
N THR A 129 17.29 34.39 -24.39
CA THR A 129 16.50 33.27 -24.91
C THR A 129 16.98 31.93 -24.35
N ALA A 130 18.30 31.71 -24.29
CA ALA A 130 18.88 30.50 -23.70
C ALA A 130 18.56 30.37 -22.20
N VAL A 131 18.61 31.49 -21.45
CA VAL A 131 18.22 31.51 -20.03
C VAL A 131 16.73 31.23 -19.87
N LEU A 132 15.88 31.79 -20.73
CA LEU A 132 14.44 31.57 -20.66
C LEU A 132 14.06 30.13 -21.01
N GLU A 133 14.70 29.54 -22.03
CA GLU A 133 14.52 28.13 -22.37
C GLU A 133 14.94 27.19 -21.24
N THR A 134 16.10 27.43 -20.64
CA THR A 134 16.58 26.61 -19.51
C THR A 134 15.66 26.75 -18.31
N LYS A 135 15.20 27.97 -18.00
CA LYS A 135 14.21 28.21 -16.95
C LYS A 135 12.88 27.49 -17.21
N ARG A 136 12.34 27.56 -18.43
CA ARG A 136 11.11 26.84 -18.80
C ARG A 136 11.28 25.32 -18.76
N LYS A 137 12.43 24.79 -19.20
CA LYS A 137 12.75 23.37 -19.08
C LYS A 137 12.82 22.93 -17.61
N ALA A 138 13.42 23.74 -16.74
CA ALA A 138 13.48 23.48 -15.31
C ALA A 138 12.08 23.53 -14.66
N GLU A 139 11.26 24.53 -14.98
CA GLU A 139 9.88 24.64 -14.50
C GLU A 139 9.03 23.45 -14.98
N LYS A 140 9.15 23.06 -16.26
CA LYS A 140 8.48 21.87 -16.80
C LYS A 140 8.91 20.61 -16.08
N ALA A 141 10.21 20.38 -15.92
CA ALA A 141 10.72 19.18 -15.22
C ALA A 141 10.26 19.13 -13.75
N LYS A 142 10.16 20.29 -13.08
CA LYS A 142 9.63 20.39 -11.72
C LYS A 142 8.14 20.05 -11.68
N ALA A 143 7.34 20.64 -12.57
CA ALA A 143 5.91 20.35 -12.68
C ALA A 143 5.65 18.87 -13.01
N ASP A 144 6.43 18.29 -13.93
CA ASP A 144 6.34 16.87 -14.30
C ASP A 144 6.70 15.97 -13.10
N SER A 145 7.73 16.33 -12.32
CA SER A 145 8.09 15.60 -11.09
C SER A 145 7.02 15.70 -10.02
N GLU A 146 6.43 16.88 -9.81
CA GLU A 146 5.32 17.09 -8.86
C GLU A 146 4.07 16.31 -9.27
N LEU A 147 3.71 16.34 -10.55
CA LEU A 147 2.61 15.54 -11.11
C LEU A 147 2.87 14.04 -10.94
N MET A 148 4.08 13.57 -11.24
CA MET A 148 4.44 12.16 -11.10
C MET A 148 4.44 11.71 -9.64
N ASN A 149 4.93 12.53 -8.71
CA ASN A 149 4.84 12.26 -7.27
C ASN A 149 3.38 12.18 -6.84
N ARG A 150 2.54 13.13 -7.27
CA ARG A 150 1.12 13.15 -6.91
C ARG A 150 0.37 11.95 -7.49
N GLN A 151 0.67 11.56 -8.72
CA GLN A 151 0.11 10.37 -9.34
C GLN A 151 0.53 9.10 -8.59
N THR A 152 1.81 9.00 -8.21
CA THR A 152 2.33 7.86 -7.42
C THR A 152 1.65 7.78 -6.06
N GLU A 153 1.45 8.90 -5.36
CA GLU A 153 0.72 8.92 -4.08
C GLU A 153 -0.73 8.47 -4.24
N LEU A 154 -1.43 8.96 -5.28
CA LEU A 154 -2.80 8.55 -5.57
C LEU A 154 -2.87 7.06 -5.91
N ASP A 155 -2.00 6.56 -6.78
CA ASP A 155 -1.94 5.15 -7.14
C ASP A 155 -1.61 4.27 -5.93
N ALA A 156 -0.64 4.68 -5.10
CA ALA A 156 -0.32 3.99 -3.84
C ALA A 156 -1.53 3.97 -2.90
N SER A 157 -2.26 5.09 -2.75
CA SER A 157 -3.45 5.17 -1.90
C SER A 157 -4.57 4.23 -2.39
N VAL A 158 -4.78 4.15 -3.71
CA VAL A 158 -5.76 3.25 -4.34
C VAL A 158 -5.35 1.80 -4.14
N GLN A 159 -4.07 1.46 -4.31
CA GLN A 159 -3.56 0.10 -4.10
C GLN A 159 -3.67 -0.31 -2.64
N ILE A 160 -3.29 0.57 -1.71
CA ILE A 160 -3.44 0.33 -0.26
C ILE A 160 -4.92 0.08 0.06
N SER A 161 -5.83 0.93 -0.40
CA SER A 161 -7.27 0.75 -0.18
C SER A 161 -7.77 -0.60 -0.70
N LYS A 162 -7.39 -0.99 -1.93
CA LYS A 162 -7.73 -2.30 -2.50
C LYS A 162 -7.19 -3.46 -1.67
N ILE A 163 -5.92 -3.39 -1.24
CA ILE A 163 -5.29 -4.42 -0.40
C ILE A 163 -6.00 -4.50 0.95
N THR A 164 -6.29 -3.37 1.59
CA THR A 164 -7.00 -3.31 2.87
C THR A 164 -8.39 -3.92 2.75
N THR A 165 -9.18 -3.56 1.73
CA THR A 165 -10.50 -4.17 1.50
C THR A 165 -10.40 -5.67 1.25
N LYS A 166 -9.42 -6.11 0.44
CA LYS A 166 -9.20 -7.54 0.18
C LYS A 166 -8.83 -8.29 1.45
N ARG A 167 -7.87 -7.79 2.23
CA ARG A 167 -7.46 -8.38 3.52
C ARG A 167 -8.60 -8.40 4.53
N GLN A 168 -9.41 -7.34 4.61
CA GLN A 168 -10.58 -7.32 5.47
C GLN A 168 -11.63 -8.36 5.05
N THR A 169 -11.82 -8.57 3.74
CA THR A 169 -12.74 -9.60 3.23
C THR A 169 -12.20 -10.99 3.57
N GLU A 170 -10.92 -11.26 3.27
CA GLU A 170 -10.25 -12.53 3.61
C GLU A 170 -10.28 -12.81 5.12
N MET A 171 -10.07 -11.81 5.97
CA MET A 171 -10.14 -11.94 7.42
C MET A 171 -11.56 -12.26 7.89
N LYS A 172 -12.58 -11.59 7.35
CA LYS A 172 -13.99 -11.88 7.66
C LYS A 172 -14.37 -13.28 7.21
N ASP A 173 -13.95 -13.69 6.02
CA ASP A 173 -14.22 -15.03 5.49
C ASP A 173 -13.55 -16.10 6.36
N ALA A 174 -12.28 -15.89 6.77
CA ALA A 174 -11.58 -16.78 7.67
C ALA A 174 -12.22 -16.85 9.06
N GLU A 175 -12.70 -15.72 9.60
CA GLU A 175 -13.40 -15.67 10.88
C GLU A 175 -14.75 -16.40 10.80
N LEU A 176 -15.54 -16.15 9.75
CA LEU A 176 -16.79 -16.85 9.49
C LEU A 176 -16.57 -18.35 9.33
N GLN A 177 -15.53 -18.76 8.60
CA GLN A 177 -15.17 -20.17 8.44
C GLN A 177 -14.82 -20.81 9.79
N LYS A 178 -14.02 -20.14 10.62
CA LYS A 178 -13.71 -20.60 11.98
C LYS A 178 -14.96 -20.73 12.84
N GLN A 179 -15.90 -19.79 12.75
CA GLN A 179 -17.17 -19.86 13.46
C GLN A 179 -18.03 -21.03 12.99
N VAL A 180 -18.12 -21.25 11.67
CA VAL A 180 -18.83 -22.40 11.09
C VAL A 180 -18.21 -23.72 11.56
N GLU A 181 -16.88 -23.82 11.57
CA GLU A 181 -16.16 -25.01 12.05
C GLU A 181 -16.36 -25.22 13.56
N SER A 182 -16.30 -24.17 14.38
CA SER A 182 -16.62 -24.24 15.81
C SER A 182 -18.05 -24.73 16.03
N LYS A 183 -19.02 -24.19 15.29
CA LYS A 183 -20.43 -24.61 15.39
C LYS A 183 -20.65 -26.04 14.93
N ARG A 184 -19.94 -26.48 13.87
CA ARG A 184 -19.95 -27.88 13.44
C ARG A 184 -19.35 -28.80 14.51
N ALA A 185 -18.22 -28.42 15.10
CA ALA A 185 -17.58 -29.16 16.18
C ALA A 185 -18.47 -29.25 17.43
N GLU A 186 -19.09 -28.14 17.84
CA GLU A 186 -20.08 -28.10 18.93
C GLU A 186 -21.27 -29.03 18.67
N THR A 187 -21.81 -28.99 17.45
CA THR A 187 -22.95 -29.83 17.06
C THR A 187 -22.57 -31.32 17.08
N GLU A 188 -21.40 -31.66 16.57
CA GLU A 188 -20.90 -33.04 16.56
C GLU A 188 -20.61 -33.53 17.97
N LEU A 189 -20.04 -32.68 18.83
CA LEU A 189 -19.81 -32.98 20.23
C LEU A 189 -21.12 -33.25 20.97
N GLU A 190 -22.15 -32.44 20.72
CA GLU A 190 -23.47 -32.65 21.34
C GLU A 190 -24.15 -33.92 20.82
N ARG A 191 -24.00 -34.23 19.52
CA ARG A 191 -24.45 -35.51 18.94
C ARG A 191 -23.78 -36.70 19.62
N LEU A 192 -22.47 -36.64 19.82
CA LEU A 192 -21.71 -37.69 20.51
C LEU A 192 -22.14 -37.83 21.96
N ARG A 193 -22.31 -36.71 22.70
CA ARG A 193 -22.85 -36.71 24.06
C ARG A 193 -24.24 -37.35 24.13
N ALA A 194 -25.15 -36.99 23.21
CA ALA A 194 -26.48 -37.58 23.16
C ALA A 194 -26.44 -39.10 22.90
N SER A 195 -25.54 -39.54 22.02
CA SER A 195 -25.31 -40.97 21.75
C SER A 195 -24.76 -41.70 22.98
N GLU A 196 -23.79 -41.10 23.68
CA GLU A 196 -23.16 -41.69 24.86
C GLU A 196 -24.12 -41.75 26.06
N VAL A 197 -24.93 -40.71 26.26
CA VAL A 197 -26.00 -40.71 27.27
C VAL A 197 -27.04 -41.79 26.97
N THR A 198 -27.45 -41.93 25.71
CA THR A 198 -28.38 -43.00 25.31
C THR A 198 -27.78 -44.37 25.57
N LYS A 199 -26.51 -44.60 25.17
CA LYS A 199 -25.80 -45.86 25.43
C LYS A 199 -25.68 -46.16 26.93
N SER A 200 -25.35 -45.16 27.75
CA SER A 200 -25.24 -45.30 29.19
C SER A 200 -26.59 -45.57 29.85
N LYS A 201 -27.68 -44.94 29.39
CA LYS A 201 -29.04 -45.21 29.85
C LYS A 201 -29.46 -46.65 29.53
N VAL A 202 -29.26 -47.09 28.29
CA VAL A 202 -29.56 -48.47 27.86
C VAL A 202 -28.74 -49.48 28.66
N ALA A 203 -27.44 -49.24 28.86
CA ALA A 203 -26.60 -50.11 29.68
C ALA A 203 -27.06 -50.17 31.13
N ARG A 204 -27.45 -49.02 31.72
CA ARG A 204 -27.98 -48.96 33.09
C ARG A 204 -29.32 -49.68 33.20
N GLU A 205 -30.23 -49.47 32.26
CA GLU A 205 -31.55 -50.12 32.22
C GLU A 205 -31.41 -51.62 32.03
N SER A 206 -30.55 -52.07 31.10
CA SER A 206 -30.23 -53.49 30.92
C SER A 206 -29.59 -54.11 32.17
N ALA A 207 -28.70 -53.39 32.87
CA ALA A 207 -28.11 -53.87 34.11
C ALA A 207 -29.13 -53.94 35.26
N GLN A 208 -30.07 -52.98 35.34
CA GLN A 208 -31.17 -53.00 36.29
C GLN A 208 -32.11 -54.17 36.03
N GLU A 209 -32.55 -54.37 34.78
CA GLU A 209 -33.39 -55.49 34.39
C GLU A 209 -32.72 -56.84 34.68
N ASN A 210 -31.43 -56.97 34.40
CA ASN A 210 -30.66 -58.18 34.74
C ASN A 210 -30.56 -58.39 36.26
N ALA A 211 -30.36 -57.33 37.03
CA ALA A 211 -30.32 -57.41 38.49
C ALA A 211 -31.69 -57.76 39.08
N ASP A 212 -32.77 -57.19 38.55
CA ASP A 212 -34.15 -57.47 38.95
C ASP A 212 -34.55 -58.91 38.58
N ALA A 213 -34.18 -59.37 37.39
CA ALA A 213 -34.36 -60.75 36.96
C ALA A 213 -33.57 -61.71 37.87
N ALA A 214 -32.30 -61.40 38.17
CA ALA A 214 -31.49 -62.20 39.09
C ALA A 214 -32.12 -62.24 40.50
N TYR A 215 -32.54 -61.09 41.03
CA TYR A 215 -33.24 -61.01 42.31
C TYR A 215 -34.53 -61.83 42.33
N TYR A 216 -35.36 -61.74 41.29
CA TYR A 216 -36.58 -62.51 41.17
C TYR A 216 -36.31 -64.02 41.10
N THR A 217 -35.32 -64.45 40.31
CA THR A 217 -34.93 -65.87 40.23
C THR A 217 -34.41 -66.40 41.56
N GLU A 218 -33.59 -65.63 42.27
CA GLU A 218 -33.07 -66.02 43.59
C GLU A 218 -34.19 -66.04 44.63
N GLN A 219 -35.12 -65.07 44.60
CA GLN A 219 -36.29 -65.06 45.48
C GLN A 219 -37.16 -66.30 45.27
N LYS A 220 -37.46 -66.64 44.01
CA LYS A 220 -38.22 -67.87 43.69
C LYS A 220 -37.47 -69.12 44.07
N ALA A 221 -36.14 -69.16 43.88
CA ALA A 221 -35.32 -70.29 44.31
C ALA A 221 -35.29 -70.42 45.83
N ALA A 222 -35.19 -69.31 46.57
CA ALA A 222 -35.23 -69.28 48.03
C ALA A 222 -36.59 -69.72 48.56
N ASP A 223 -37.69 -69.22 47.99
CA ASP A 223 -39.06 -69.64 48.33
C ASP A 223 -39.27 -71.14 48.06
N ALA A 224 -38.77 -71.65 46.92
CA ALA A 224 -38.83 -73.06 46.59
C ALA A 224 -38.01 -73.91 47.57
N ARG A 225 -36.82 -73.45 47.98
CA ARG A 225 -36.00 -74.10 49.01
C ARG A 225 -36.70 -74.12 50.36
N LEU A 226 -37.30 -73.00 50.78
CA LEU A 226 -38.07 -72.91 52.01
C LEU A 226 -39.29 -73.84 51.99
N TYR A 227 -40.02 -73.89 50.87
CA TYR A 227 -41.16 -74.79 50.71
C TYR A 227 -40.73 -76.26 50.77
N LYS A 228 -39.63 -76.61 50.07
CA LYS A 228 -39.06 -77.95 50.13
C LYS A 228 -38.65 -78.31 51.56
N HIS A 229 -37.96 -77.41 52.27
CA HIS A 229 -37.60 -77.63 53.66
C HIS A 229 -38.82 -77.79 54.59
N LYS A 230 -39.89 -77.00 54.39
CA LYS A 230 -41.14 -77.17 55.14
C LYS A 230 -41.79 -78.51 54.87
N MET A 231 -41.89 -78.91 53.60
CA MET A 231 -42.45 -80.21 53.22
C MET A 231 -41.62 -81.39 53.74
N ASP A 232 -40.30 -81.31 53.65
CA ASP A 232 -39.39 -82.34 54.18
C ASP A 232 -39.51 -82.42 55.73
N ALA A 233 -39.65 -81.28 56.41
CA ALA A 233 -39.83 -81.23 57.86
C ALA A 233 -41.20 -81.77 58.30
N ASP A 234 -42.29 -81.38 57.63
CA ASP A 234 -43.63 -81.87 57.90
C ASP A 234 -43.73 -83.37 57.59
N ALA A 235 -43.16 -83.83 56.47
CA ALA A 235 -43.10 -85.25 56.13
C ALA A 235 -42.26 -86.06 57.14
N ALA A 236 -41.16 -85.50 57.65
CA ALA A 236 -40.38 -86.13 58.72
C ALA A 236 -41.16 -86.19 60.04
N SER A 237 -41.92 -85.14 60.37
CA SER A 237 -42.80 -85.09 61.54
C SER A 237 -43.92 -86.12 61.45
N ASP A 238 -44.63 -86.18 60.33
CA ASP A 238 -45.71 -87.15 60.08
C ASP A 238 -45.18 -88.58 60.06
N ALA A 239 -44.00 -88.81 59.47
CA ALA A 239 -43.34 -90.11 59.50
C ALA A 239 -42.95 -90.51 60.93
N ALA A 240 -42.51 -89.57 61.77
CA ALA A 240 -42.22 -89.82 63.18
C ALA A 240 -43.50 -90.15 63.97
N LEU A 241 -44.58 -89.40 63.77
CA LEU A 241 -45.88 -89.67 64.38
C LEU A 241 -46.44 -91.03 63.95
N TYR A 242 -46.30 -91.40 62.68
CA TYR A 242 -46.76 -92.69 62.17
C TYR A 242 -45.94 -93.85 62.77
N LYS A 243 -44.61 -93.73 62.86
CA LYS A 243 -43.76 -94.71 63.55
C LYS A 243 -44.17 -94.86 65.01
N GLN A 244 -44.35 -93.75 65.74
CA GLN A 244 -44.74 -93.78 67.14
C GLN A 244 -46.14 -94.41 67.35
N LYS A 245 -47.10 -94.14 66.45
CA LYS A 245 -48.43 -94.78 66.48
C LYS A 245 -48.34 -96.29 66.24
N ARG A 246 -47.54 -96.73 65.26
CA ARG A 246 -47.34 -98.16 64.97
C ARG A 246 -46.63 -98.88 66.11
N GLU A 247 -45.65 -98.23 66.75
CA GLU A 247 -45.01 -98.76 67.96
C GLU A 247 -46.00 -98.86 69.12
N ALA A 248 -46.83 -97.85 69.34
CA ALA A 248 -47.87 -97.85 70.38
C ALA A 248 -48.94 -98.95 70.14
N GLU A 249 -49.40 -99.11 68.90
CA GLU A 249 -50.31 -100.20 68.50
C GLU A 249 -49.65 -101.58 68.66
N GLY A 250 -48.36 -101.70 68.30
CA GLY A 250 -47.59 -102.92 68.53
C GLY A 250 -47.51 -103.28 70.03
N ILE A 251 -47.28 -102.29 70.89
CA ILE A 251 -47.29 -102.47 72.35
C ILE A 251 -48.69 -102.84 72.86
N LEU A 252 -49.74 -102.22 72.31
CA LEU A 252 -51.13 -102.50 72.68
C LEU A 252 -51.55 -103.94 72.30
N GLU A 253 -51.15 -104.40 71.12
CA GLU A 253 -51.43 -105.76 70.67
C GLU A 253 -50.60 -106.80 71.44
N MET A 254 -49.34 -106.49 71.76
CA MET A 254 -48.55 -107.29 72.69
C MET A 254 -49.21 -107.36 74.07
N SER A 255 -49.79 -106.26 74.59
CA SER A 255 -50.46 -106.26 75.89
C SER A 255 -51.77 -107.05 75.89
N LYS A 256 -52.54 -107.05 74.79
CA LYS A 256 -53.66 -107.98 74.60
C LYS A 256 -53.20 -109.44 74.55
N ALA A 257 -52.12 -109.72 73.81
CA ALA A 257 -51.54 -111.07 73.74
C ALA A 257 -51.04 -111.54 75.11
N TYR A 258 -50.42 -110.66 75.90
CA TYR A 258 -50.08 -110.95 77.30
C TYR A 258 -51.32 -111.18 78.15
N GLY A 259 -52.40 -110.42 77.97
CA GLY A 259 -53.69 -110.67 78.62
C GLY A 259 -54.23 -112.07 78.33
N ALA A 260 -54.29 -112.46 77.06
CA ALA A 260 -54.72 -113.81 76.67
C ALA A 260 -53.77 -114.90 77.21
N LEU A 261 -52.46 -114.66 77.26
CA LEU A 261 -51.50 -115.58 77.87
C LEU A 261 -51.73 -115.71 79.39
N ILE A 262 -52.00 -114.61 80.07
CA ILE A 262 -52.33 -114.58 81.51
C ILE A 262 -53.56 -115.45 81.79
N ASP A 263 -54.58 -115.38 80.94
CA ASP A 263 -55.80 -116.18 81.08
C ASP A 263 -55.53 -117.67 80.86
N VAL A 264 -54.77 -118.04 79.82
CA VAL A 264 -54.41 -119.44 79.53
C VAL A 264 -53.49 -120.05 80.59
N LEU A 265 -52.54 -119.27 81.15
CA LEU A 265 -51.62 -119.74 82.18
C LEU A 265 -52.23 -119.82 83.60
N GLY A 266 -53.51 -119.43 83.78
CA GLY A 266 -54.19 -119.57 85.07
C GLY A 266 -53.96 -118.39 86.04
N GLY A 267 -53.73 -117.19 85.50
CA GLY A 267 -53.73 -115.93 86.24
C GLY A 267 -52.39 -115.19 86.26
N PRO A 268 -52.36 -113.93 86.74
CA PRO A 268 -51.20 -113.03 86.61
C PRO A 268 -49.92 -113.56 87.27
N GLN A 269 -50.04 -114.32 88.35
CA GLN A 269 -48.89 -114.88 89.08
C GLN A 269 -48.18 -115.99 88.28
N ALA A 270 -48.94 -116.86 87.60
CA ALA A 270 -48.38 -117.91 86.77
C ALA A 270 -47.68 -117.33 85.53
N PHE A 271 -48.26 -116.29 84.92
CA PHE A 271 -47.63 -115.56 83.82
C PHE A 271 -46.32 -114.87 84.24
N LEU A 272 -46.28 -114.23 85.42
CA LEU A 272 -45.05 -113.65 85.96
C LEU A 272 -43.98 -114.71 86.20
N GLN A 273 -44.35 -115.89 86.71
CA GLN A 273 -43.42 -117.01 86.89
C GLN A 273 -42.89 -117.54 85.56
N PHE A 274 -43.75 -117.67 84.53
CA PHE A 274 -43.35 -118.04 83.17
C PHE A 274 -42.41 -117.02 82.55
N ARG A 275 -42.77 -115.73 82.57
CA ARG A 275 -41.89 -114.65 82.10
C ARG A 275 -40.60 -114.58 82.90
N MET A 276 -40.66 -114.87 84.21
CA MET A 276 -39.46 -114.88 85.04
C MET A 276 -38.52 -116.03 84.72
N MET A 277 -39.06 -117.17 84.30
CA MET A 277 -38.29 -118.31 83.80
C MET A 277 -37.73 -118.02 82.40
N GLU A 278 -38.55 -117.50 81.47
CA GLU A 278 -38.17 -117.22 80.08
C GLU A 278 -37.09 -116.13 79.96
N ASN A 279 -37.23 -115.03 80.71
CA ASN A 279 -36.23 -113.96 80.73
C ASN A 279 -34.96 -114.30 81.54
N GLY A 280 -34.85 -115.53 82.04
CA GLY A 280 -33.74 -115.99 82.89
C GLY A 280 -33.62 -115.24 84.22
N THR A 281 -34.70 -114.58 84.64
CA THR A 281 -34.72 -113.73 85.85
C THR A 281 -34.48 -114.53 87.12
N TYR A 282 -34.89 -115.80 87.20
CA TYR A 282 -34.52 -116.68 88.31
C TYR A 282 -33.01 -116.94 88.39
N GLU A 283 -32.34 -117.13 87.24
CA GLU A 283 -30.88 -117.26 87.21
C GLU A 283 -30.21 -115.95 87.64
N LYS A 284 -30.71 -114.81 87.15
CA LYS A 284 -30.21 -113.48 87.53
C LYS A 284 -30.43 -113.18 89.02
N LEU A 285 -31.59 -113.52 89.59
CA LEU A 285 -31.89 -113.39 91.02
C LEU A 285 -31.06 -114.36 91.87
N ALA A 286 -30.85 -115.60 91.44
CA ALA A 286 -30.00 -116.55 92.14
C ALA A 286 -28.53 -116.10 92.14
N LYS A 287 -28.03 -115.55 91.03
CA LYS A 287 -26.71 -114.90 90.98
C LYS A 287 -26.65 -113.70 91.93
N ALA A 288 -27.61 -112.77 91.87
CA ALA A 288 -27.66 -111.60 92.75
C ALA A 288 -27.76 -111.98 94.25
N ASN A 289 -28.57 -112.98 94.61
CA ASN A 289 -28.67 -113.50 95.98
C ASN A 289 -27.42 -114.27 96.40
N GLY A 290 -26.79 -115.04 95.49
CA GLY A 290 -25.52 -115.70 95.74
C GLY A 290 -24.40 -114.70 96.02
N ASP A 291 -24.37 -113.59 95.30
CA ASP A 291 -23.47 -112.47 95.55
C ASP A 291 -23.79 -111.78 96.89
N ALA A 292 -25.07 -111.67 97.28
CA ALA A 292 -25.49 -111.10 98.57
C ALA A 292 -25.15 -111.99 99.78
N ILE A 293 -25.32 -113.33 99.69
CA ILE A 293 -24.96 -114.28 100.77
C ILE A 293 -23.44 -114.43 100.91
N ARG A 294 -22.69 -114.34 99.81
CA ARG A 294 -21.22 -114.31 99.86
C ARG A 294 -20.68 -113.11 100.67
N GLY A 295 -21.47 -112.04 100.82
CA GLY A 295 -21.16 -110.88 101.66
C GLY A 295 -21.45 -111.05 103.15
N LEU A 296 -22.20 -112.08 103.58
CA LEU A 296 -22.56 -112.36 104.98
C LEU A 296 -21.80 -113.61 105.45
N SER A 297 -20.67 -113.41 106.15
CA SER A 297 -19.83 -114.49 106.71
C SER A 297 -20.11 -114.75 108.20
N PRO A 298 -21.06 -115.63 108.60
CA PRO A 298 -21.25 -116.00 110.01
C PRO A 298 -20.26 -117.11 110.47
N LYS A 299 -19.60 -116.91 111.63
CA LYS A 299 -18.75 -117.91 112.31
C LYS A 299 -19.63 -118.97 112.99
N ILE A 300 -19.57 -120.23 112.57
CA ILE A 300 -20.22 -121.35 113.25
C ILE A 300 -19.14 -122.29 113.80
N SER A 301 -19.14 -122.50 115.12
CA SER A 301 -18.30 -123.45 115.86
C SER A 301 -19.07 -124.75 116.09
N SER A 302 -18.53 -125.91 115.70
CA SER A 302 -19.08 -127.23 116.00
C SER A 302 -18.18 -128.00 116.97
N TRP A 303 -18.69 -128.38 118.14
CA TRP A 303 -18.08 -129.34 119.07
C TRP A 303 -18.61 -130.76 118.79
N ASN A 304 -17.72 -131.76 118.88
CA ASN A 304 -18.01 -133.18 118.63
C ASN A 304 -17.73 -133.98 119.91
N THR A 305 -18.73 -134.68 120.44
CA THR A 305 -18.61 -135.68 121.53
C THR A 305 -19.06 -137.04 120.99
N GLY A 306 -18.12 -137.99 120.93
CA GLY A 306 -18.38 -139.38 120.53
C GLY A 306 -18.40 -140.34 121.71
N GLU A 307 -18.74 -141.61 121.45
CA GLU A 307 -17.97 -142.80 121.89
C GLU A 307 -18.65 -144.13 121.47
N CYS A 308 -17.84 -145.15 121.13
CA CYS A 308 -17.72 -146.35 121.98
C CYS A 308 -16.63 -147.35 121.51
N ARG A 309 -15.53 -147.39 122.29
CA ARG A 309 -14.55 -148.45 122.63
C ARG A 309 -13.99 -149.44 121.58
N SER A 310 -12.67 -149.34 121.36
CA SER A 310 -11.63 -150.27 121.87
C SER A 310 -10.29 -149.55 121.98
#